data_AF-A0A354B7P6-F1
#
_entry.id   AF-A0A354B7P6-F1
#
_cell.length_a   1.000
_cell.length_b   1.000
_cell.length_c   1.000
_cell.angle_alpha   90.00
_cell.angle_beta   90.00
_cell.angle_gamma   90.00
#
_symmetry.space_group_name_H-M   'P 1'
#
loop_
_entity.id
_entity.type
_entity.pdbx_description
1 polymer ?
#
loop_
_entity_poly.entity_id
_entity_poly.type
_entity_poly.pdbx_seq_one_letter_code
_entity_poly.pdbx_strand_id
1 'polypeptide(L)'
;GAFGYRTAAVEVLRQADAVGFTPAEIVHATSSGGTQAGLIAGLAIKRSAVPVLGVSAGGSDEYLAPIVRSLAEGVIEQLGLDRTFGPAAVVIDDTHVGDAYGVPTDAMHEAVEMCATLEGVLLDPVYTGKGMAGLIHHVRTGRWSSDDQIVFIHTGGTPALFAYPELR
;
A
#
# COMPACT_ATOMS: atom_id res chain seq x y z
N GLY A 1 8.20 -1.57 12.56
CA GLY A 1 7.17 -1.55 11.50
C GLY A 1 7.09 -2.87 10.77
N ALA A 2 8.11 -3.22 9.99
CA ALA A 2 8.06 -4.33 9.02
C ALA A 2 7.65 -5.70 9.58
N PHE A 3 8.13 -6.11 10.76
CA PHE A 3 7.67 -7.36 11.40
C PHE A 3 6.15 -7.40 11.68
N GLY A 4 5.56 -6.26 12.02
CA GLY A 4 4.11 -6.12 12.21
C GLY A 4 3.38 -6.37 10.89
N TYR A 5 3.79 -5.70 9.82
CA TYR A 5 3.17 -5.86 8.51
C TYR A 5 3.48 -7.21 7.83
N ARG A 6 4.57 -7.86 8.21
CA ARG A 6 4.82 -9.28 7.89
C ARG A 6 3.77 -10.18 8.50
N THR A 7 3.33 -9.89 9.73
CA THR A 7 2.21 -10.60 10.36
C THR A 7 0.90 -10.24 9.68
N ALA A 8 0.69 -8.96 9.34
CA ALA A 8 -0.49 -8.51 8.61
C ALA A 8 -0.66 -9.20 7.24
N ALA A 9 0.41 -9.40 6.47
CA ALA A 9 0.34 -10.15 5.22
C ALA A 9 -0.12 -11.61 5.42
N VAL A 10 0.37 -12.27 6.46
CA VAL A 10 -0.09 -13.63 6.81
C VAL A 10 -1.56 -13.61 7.22
N GLU A 11 -1.99 -12.58 7.95
CA GLU A 11 -3.37 -12.39 8.35
C GLU A 11 -4.30 -12.16 7.16
N VAL A 12 -3.92 -11.31 6.20
CA VAL A 12 -4.68 -11.05 4.96
C VAL A 12 -4.90 -12.36 4.20
N LEU A 13 -3.84 -13.15 3.96
CA LEU A 13 -3.98 -14.43 3.25
C LEU A 13 -4.92 -15.39 3.98
N ARG A 14 -4.80 -15.48 5.32
CA ARG A 14 -5.65 -16.34 6.13
C ARG A 14 -7.12 -15.90 6.12
N GLN A 15 -7.38 -14.60 6.23
CA GLN A 15 -8.73 -14.05 6.23
C GLN A 15 -9.37 -14.18 4.85
N ALA A 16 -8.64 -13.90 3.77
CA ALA A 16 -9.12 -14.05 2.41
C ALA A 16 -9.50 -15.51 2.09
N ASP A 17 -8.64 -16.47 2.47
CA ASP A 17 -8.93 -17.90 2.36
C ASP A 17 -10.21 -18.28 3.14
N ALA A 18 -10.36 -17.77 4.37
CA ALA A 18 -11.52 -18.05 5.21
C ALA A 18 -12.85 -17.51 4.63
N VAL A 19 -12.82 -16.45 3.84
CA VAL A 19 -14.00 -15.91 3.15
C VAL A 19 -14.09 -16.31 1.67
N GLY A 20 -13.19 -17.19 1.21
CA GLY A 20 -13.27 -17.84 -0.10
C GLY A 20 -12.76 -17.01 -1.28
N PHE A 21 -11.77 -16.12 -1.09
CA PHE A 21 -11.10 -15.45 -2.20
C PHE A 21 -9.57 -15.39 -2.09
N THR A 22 -8.91 -15.12 -3.21
CA THR A 22 -7.47 -14.82 -3.27
C THR A 22 -7.31 -13.38 -3.76
N PRO A 23 -6.62 -12.50 -3.00
CA PRO A 23 -6.41 -11.12 -3.46
C PRO A 23 -5.65 -11.10 -4.78
N ALA A 24 -6.13 -10.33 -5.74
CA ALA A 24 -5.42 -10.09 -7.00
C ALA A 24 -4.20 -9.18 -6.77
N GLU A 25 -4.30 -8.23 -5.84
CA GLU A 25 -3.19 -7.35 -5.41
C GLU A 25 -3.48 -6.75 -4.03
N ILE A 26 -2.42 -6.47 -3.26
CA ILE A 26 -2.49 -5.67 -2.04
C ILE A 26 -1.97 -4.27 -2.36
N VAL A 27 -2.77 -3.24 -2.08
CA VAL A 27 -2.42 -1.84 -2.35
C VAL A 27 -2.29 -1.08 -1.04
N HIS A 28 -1.29 -0.21 -0.93
CA HIS A 28 -1.13 0.66 0.24
C HIS A 28 -0.34 1.92 -0.09
N ALA A 29 -0.41 2.94 0.78
CA ALA A 29 0.48 4.10 0.70
C ALA A 29 1.89 3.75 1.21
N THR A 30 2.94 4.12 0.47
CA THR A 30 4.35 3.88 0.82
C THR A 30 5.12 5.19 0.99
N SER A 31 6.06 5.21 1.94
CA SER A 31 6.92 6.37 2.23
C SER A 31 8.25 5.94 2.85
N SER A 32 8.27 5.44 4.10
CA SER A 32 9.51 4.94 4.72
C SER A 32 9.82 3.47 4.36
N GLY A 33 8.98 2.84 3.54
CA GLY A 33 9.14 1.47 3.05
C GLY A 33 8.82 0.33 4.03
N GLY A 34 8.76 0.60 5.35
CA GLY A 34 8.60 -0.45 6.35
C GLY A 34 7.31 -1.28 6.23
N THR A 35 6.18 -0.66 5.86
CA THR A 35 4.91 -1.37 5.62
C THR A 35 5.05 -2.34 4.45
N GLN A 36 5.47 -1.82 3.30
CA GLN A 36 5.64 -2.60 2.07
C GLN A 36 6.62 -3.75 2.26
N ALA A 37 7.76 -3.48 2.91
CA ALA A 37 8.78 -4.47 3.21
C ALA A 37 8.24 -5.62 4.06
N GLY A 38 7.44 -5.29 5.08
CA GLY A 38 6.76 -6.28 5.90
C GLY A 38 5.81 -7.16 5.08
N LEU A 39 4.95 -6.53 4.27
CA LEU A 39 3.99 -7.25 3.43
C LEU A 39 4.71 -8.22 2.48
N ILE A 40 5.73 -7.74 1.75
CA ILE A 40 6.54 -8.55 0.83
C ILE A 40 7.20 -9.72 1.55
N ALA A 41 7.84 -9.47 2.71
CA ALA A 41 8.47 -10.54 3.48
C ALA A 41 7.44 -11.58 3.95
N GLY A 42 6.27 -11.16 4.43
CA GLY A 42 5.20 -12.07 4.84
C GLY A 42 4.70 -12.96 3.71
N LEU A 43 4.48 -12.38 2.53
CA LEU A 43 4.05 -13.10 1.33
C LEU A 43 5.12 -14.09 0.85
N ALA A 44 6.40 -13.68 0.82
CA ALA A 44 7.52 -14.55 0.48
C ALA A 44 7.65 -15.73 1.44
N ILE A 45 7.51 -15.50 2.75
CA ILE A 45 7.52 -16.55 3.78
C ILE A 45 6.41 -17.57 3.54
N LYS A 46 5.22 -17.08 3.16
CA LYS A 46 4.04 -17.90 2.85
C LYS A 46 4.06 -18.49 1.45
N ARG A 47 5.08 -18.21 0.63
CA ARG A 47 5.16 -18.61 -0.79
C ARG A 47 3.94 -18.15 -1.59
N SER A 48 3.36 -17.02 -1.20
CA SER A 48 2.25 -16.41 -1.91
C SER A 48 2.77 -15.58 -3.07
N ALA A 49 2.09 -15.67 -4.21
CA ALA A 49 2.37 -14.88 -5.41
C ALA A 49 1.55 -13.58 -5.47
N VAL A 50 0.73 -13.29 -4.45
CA VAL A 50 -0.05 -12.05 -4.38
C VAL A 50 0.89 -10.85 -4.47
N PRO A 51 0.72 -9.95 -5.46
CA PRO A 51 1.57 -8.77 -5.61
C PRO A 51 1.25 -7.69 -4.57
N VAL A 52 2.20 -6.77 -4.37
CA VAL A 52 2.05 -5.60 -3.49
C VAL A 52 2.40 -4.34 -4.28
N LEU A 53 1.43 -3.44 -4.39
CA LEU A 53 1.60 -2.10 -4.97
C LEU A 53 1.72 -1.05 -3.85
N GLY A 54 2.88 -0.41 -3.78
CA GLY A 54 3.09 0.76 -2.93
C GLY A 54 2.86 2.04 -3.70
N VAL A 55 1.81 2.79 -3.39
CA VAL A 55 1.59 4.12 -3.97
C VAL A 55 2.34 5.15 -3.13
N SER A 56 3.29 5.85 -3.72
CA SER A 56 4.18 6.75 -2.98
C SER A 56 3.44 8.00 -2.48
N ALA A 57 3.68 8.34 -1.23
CA ALA A 57 3.25 9.61 -0.65
C ALA A 57 4.28 10.75 -0.88
N GLY A 58 5.48 10.45 -1.37
CA GLY A 58 6.54 11.46 -1.52
C GLY A 58 7.82 11.04 -2.24
N GLY A 59 8.34 9.84 -1.96
CA GLY A 59 9.61 9.38 -2.54
C GLY A 59 9.45 8.80 -3.94
N SER A 60 10.44 8.94 -4.82
CA SER A 60 10.43 8.27 -6.12
C SER A 60 10.61 6.75 -5.99
N ASP A 61 10.21 5.99 -7.01
CA ASP A 61 10.49 4.56 -7.11
C ASP A 61 12.00 4.27 -6.98
N GLU A 62 12.82 5.03 -7.71
CA GLU A 62 14.29 4.91 -7.67
C GLU A 62 14.85 5.07 -6.25
N TYR A 63 14.27 5.95 -5.45
CA TYR A 63 14.68 6.16 -4.06
C TYR A 63 14.12 5.08 -3.12
N LEU A 64 12.85 4.71 -3.27
CA LEU A 64 12.15 3.87 -2.30
C LEU A 64 12.35 2.37 -2.53
N ALA A 65 12.44 1.91 -3.78
CA ALA A 65 12.51 0.48 -4.08
C ALA A 65 13.74 -0.20 -3.45
N PRO A 66 14.95 0.40 -3.46
CA PRO A 66 16.11 -0.17 -2.76
C PRO A 66 15.90 -0.25 -1.24
N ILE A 67 15.23 0.73 -0.64
CA ILE A 67 14.95 0.78 0.80
C ILE A 67 13.96 -0.33 1.17
N VAL A 68 12.85 -0.45 0.43
CA VAL A 68 11.85 -1.50 0.65
C VAL A 68 12.47 -2.88 0.54
N ARG A 69 13.28 -3.11 -0.52
CA ARG A 69 13.98 -4.37 -0.74
C ARG A 69 14.89 -4.72 0.43
N SER A 70 15.78 -3.80 0.82
CA SER A 70 16.73 -4.01 1.91
C SER A 70 16.01 -4.33 3.23
N LEU A 71 14.92 -3.61 3.53
CA LEU A 71 14.12 -3.88 4.72
C LEU A 71 13.43 -5.26 4.68
N ALA A 72 12.91 -5.67 3.53
CA ALA A 72 12.24 -6.96 3.37
C ALA A 72 13.22 -8.13 3.47
N GLU A 73 14.39 -8.01 2.84
CA GLU A 73 15.50 -8.96 2.96
C GLU A 73 15.96 -9.06 4.42
N GLY A 74 16.14 -7.92 5.09
CA GLY A 74 16.51 -7.89 6.51
C GLY A 74 15.48 -8.56 7.43
N VAL A 75 14.18 -8.46 7.16
CA VAL A 75 13.14 -9.21 7.91
C VAL A 75 13.32 -10.71 7.74
N ILE A 76 13.57 -11.19 6.52
CA ILE A 76 13.76 -12.62 6.23
C ILE A 76 15.04 -13.13 6.89
N GLU A 77 16.14 -12.39 6.75
CA GLU A 77 17.45 -12.72 7.33
C GLU A 77 17.37 -12.83 8.85
N GLN A 78 16.75 -11.85 9.53
CA GLN A 78 16.61 -11.86 10.98
C GLN A 78 15.75 -13.01 11.51
N LEU A 79 14.90 -13.60 10.65
CA LEU A 79 14.12 -14.79 10.98
C LEU A 79 14.88 -16.09 10.69
N GLY A 80 16.06 -16.03 10.07
CA GLY A 80 16.85 -17.19 9.69
C GLY A 80 16.15 -18.09 8.67
N LEU A 81 15.28 -17.52 7.83
CA LEU A 81 14.50 -18.28 6.86
C LEU A 81 15.18 -18.31 5.50
N ASP A 82 15.28 -19.51 4.91
CA ASP A 82 15.70 -19.67 3.51
C ASP A 82 14.52 -19.31 2.58
N ARG A 83 14.32 -18.01 2.37
CA ARG A 83 13.28 -17.43 1.52
C ARG A 83 13.85 -16.27 0.73
N THR A 84 13.36 -16.11 -0.49
CA THR A 84 13.71 -15.00 -1.37
C THR A 84 12.47 -14.53 -2.10
N PHE A 85 12.55 -13.34 -2.68
CA PHE A 85 11.53 -12.78 -3.56
C PHE A 85 12.20 -12.16 -4.79
N GLY A 86 11.50 -12.19 -5.92
CA GLY A 86 12.05 -11.76 -7.20
C GLY A 86 12.30 -10.25 -7.32
N PRO A 87 12.95 -9.82 -8.41
CA PRO A 87 13.15 -8.40 -8.71
C PRO A 87 11.82 -7.63 -8.80
N ALA A 88 10.78 -8.26 -9.34
CA ALA A 88 9.45 -7.66 -9.53
C ALA A 88 8.58 -7.62 -8.25
N ALA A 89 9.08 -8.05 -7.09
CA ALA A 89 8.29 -8.06 -5.86
C ALA A 89 8.10 -6.67 -5.24
N VAL A 90 9.00 -5.73 -5.54
CA VAL A 90 8.90 -4.34 -5.09
C VAL A 90 8.37 -3.51 -6.25
N VAL A 91 7.11 -3.08 -6.13
CA VAL A 91 6.45 -2.23 -7.13
C VAL A 91 6.02 -0.95 -6.44
N ILE A 92 6.49 0.19 -6.96
CA ILE A 92 6.13 1.51 -6.44
C ILE A 92 5.55 2.34 -7.57
N ASP A 93 4.44 2.99 -7.27
CA ASP A 93 3.84 4.00 -8.13
C ASP A 93 4.05 5.37 -7.50
N ASP A 94 4.98 6.15 -8.05
CA ASP A 94 5.31 7.50 -7.60
C ASP A 94 4.60 8.61 -8.40
N THR A 95 3.67 8.25 -9.29
CA THR A 95 2.97 9.22 -10.15
C THR A 95 1.89 10.03 -9.42
N HIS A 96 1.50 9.61 -8.22
CA HIS A 96 0.47 10.25 -7.39
C HIS A 96 1.02 11.17 -6.29
N VAL A 97 2.34 11.40 -6.26
CA VAL A 97 2.99 12.24 -5.25
C VAL A 97 2.55 13.71 -5.34
N GLY A 98 2.36 14.24 -6.54
CA GLY A 98 2.12 15.67 -6.76
C GLY A 98 3.37 16.53 -6.54
N ASP A 99 3.17 17.79 -6.13
CA ASP A 99 4.24 18.79 -6.07
C ASP A 99 5.29 18.50 -5.00
N ALA A 100 4.87 17.98 -3.84
CA ALA A 100 5.77 17.59 -2.76
C ALA A 100 5.10 16.66 -1.74
N TYR A 101 5.91 16.09 -0.86
CA TYR A 101 5.44 15.33 0.29
C TYR A 101 4.59 16.20 1.23
N GLY A 102 3.43 15.67 1.65
CA GLY A 102 2.46 16.38 2.48
C GLY A 102 1.64 17.45 1.76
N VAL A 103 1.94 17.76 0.49
CA VAL A 103 1.12 18.68 -0.30
C VAL A 103 -0.08 17.94 -0.89
N PRO A 104 -1.32 18.45 -0.70
CA PRO A 104 -2.52 17.92 -1.30
C PRO A 104 -2.48 17.87 -2.83
N THR A 105 -3.24 16.97 -3.43
CA THR A 105 -3.49 16.92 -4.88
C THR A 105 -4.99 16.77 -5.13
N ASP A 106 -5.47 17.21 -6.30
CA ASP A 106 -6.89 17.10 -6.66
C ASP A 106 -7.36 15.64 -6.67
N ALA A 107 -6.54 14.73 -7.20
CA ALA A 107 -6.85 13.30 -7.21
C ALA A 107 -6.91 12.69 -5.80
N MET A 108 -6.04 13.14 -4.89
CA MET A 108 -6.12 12.76 -3.47
C MET A 108 -7.39 13.29 -2.83
N HIS A 109 -7.74 14.55 -3.08
CA HIS A 109 -8.95 15.16 -2.53
C HIS A 109 -10.20 14.41 -2.99
N GLU A 110 -10.31 14.13 -4.29
CA GLU A 110 -11.38 13.31 -4.86
C GLU A 110 -11.46 11.94 -4.18
N ALA A 111 -10.32 11.26 -3.98
CA ALA A 111 -10.27 9.96 -3.33
C ALA A 111 -10.75 9.99 -1.87
N VAL A 112 -10.35 11.03 -1.11
CA VAL A 112 -10.80 11.24 0.28
C VAL A 112 -12.31 11.48 0.30
N GLU A 113 -12.82 12.36 -0.56
CA GLU A 113 -14.25 12.69 -0.64
C GLU A 113 -15.10 11.46 -1.04
N MET A 114 -14.68 10.72 -2.06
CA MET A 114 -15.35 9.49 -2.49
C MET A 114 -15.41 8.45 -1.37
N CYS A 115 -14.28 8.19 -0.70
CA CYS A 115 -14.22 7.17 0.35
C CYS A 115 -15.07 7.57 1.58
N ALA A 116 -15.06 8.87 1.93
CA ALA A 116 -15.87 9.38 3.03
C ALA A 116 -17.37 9.33 2.72
N THR A 117 -17.78 9.67 1.49
CA THR A 117 -19.20 9.79 1.11
C THR A 117 -19.84 8.47 0.72
N LEU A 118 -19.11 7.55 0.10
CA LEU A 118 -19.62 6.26 -0.35
C LEU A 118 -19.51 5.18 0.74
N GLU A 119 -18.41 5.17 1.50
CA GLU A 119 -18.07 4.08 2.42
C GLU A 119 -18.03 4.53 3.90
N GLY A 120 -18.09 5.82 4.18
CA GLY A 120 -17.96 6.35 5.54
C GLY A 120 -16.56 6.17 6.15
N VAL A 121 -15.55 5.93 5.32
CA VAL A 121 -14.15 5.71 5.74
C VAL A 121 -13.33 6.98 5.51
N LEU A 122 -12.64 7.44 6.55
CA LEU A 122 -11.85 8.68 6.51
C LEU A 122 -10.38 8.40 6.19
N LEU A 123 -9.90 8.96 5.10
CA LEU A 123 -8.51 8.89 4.66
C LEU A 123 -7.79 10.21 4.96
N ASP A 124 -6.50 10.12 5.27
CA ASP A 124 -5.65 11.29 5.50
C ASP A 124 -5.08 11.84 4.20
N PRO A 125 -4.80 13.16 4.12
CA PRO A 125 -4.39 13.78 2.86
C PRO A 125 -2.92 13.59 2.49
N VAL A 126 -2.11 13.03 3.39
CA VAL A 126 -0.67 12.85 3.18
C VAL A 126 -0.38 11.45 2.64
N TYR A 127 -0.97 10.41 3.23
CA TYR A 127 -0.67 9.02 2.90
C TYR A 127 -1.86 8.29 2.31
N THR A 128 -2.88 7.99 3.11
CA THR A 128 -3.92 7.04 2.74
C THR A 128 -4.84 7.58 1.64
N GLY A 129 -5.02 8.89 1.57
CA GLY A 129 -5.67 9.57 0.46
C GLY A 129 -4.89 9.43 -0.85
N LYS A 130 -3.57 9.61 -0.86
CA LYS A 130 -2.73 9.37 -2.04
C LYS A 130 -2.72 7.90 -2.44
N GLY A 131 -2.67 7.00 -1.45
CA GLY A 131 -2.79 5.56 -1.66
C GLY A 131 -4.10 5.17 -2.34
N MET A 132 -5.22 5.74 -1.89
CA MET A 132 -6.52 5.51 -2.50
C MET A 132 -6.65 6.17 -3.87
N ALA A 133 -6.08 7.36 -4.07
CA ALA A 133 -6.05 8.01 -5.38
C ALA A 133 -5.34 7.15 -6.43
N GLY A 134 -4.21 6.54 -6.07
CA GLY A 134 -3.54 5.58 -6.94
C GLY A 134 -4.39 4.35 -7.24
N LEU A 135 -5.04 3.77 -6.21
CA LEU A 135 -5.96 2.64 -6.42
C LEU A 135 -7.09 3.01 -7.40
N ILE A 136 -7.77 4.13 -7.18
CA ILE A 136 -8.87 4.60 -8.03
C ILE A 136 -8.37 4.85 -9.45
N HIS A 137 -7.19 5.45 -9.61
CA HIS A 137 -6.57 5.65 -10.92
C HIS A 137 -6.36 4.32 -11.65
N HIS A 138 -5.75 3.33 -11.01
CA HIS A 138 -5.49 2.01 -11.60
C HIS A 138 -6.77 1.23 -11.95
N VAL A 139 -7.84 1.38 -11.15
CA VAL A 139 -9.17 0.86 -11.50
C VAL A 139 -9.68 1.55 -12.77
N ARG A 140 -9.63 2.88 -12.83
CA ARG A 140 -10.14 3.67 -13.97
C ARG A 140 -9.34 3.43 -15.27
N THR A 141 -8.05 3.12 -15.17
CA THR A 141 -7.19 2.83 -16.32
C THR A 141 -7.16 1.35 -16.71
N GLY A 142 -7.92 0.50 -16.02
CA GLY A 142 -8.11 -0.90 -16.38
C GLY A 142 -6.92 -1.81 -16.03
N ARG A 143 -6.15 -1.48 -14.99
CA ARG A 143 -5.12 -2.38 -14.44
C ARG A 143 -5.73 -3.71 -13.98
N TRP A 144 -6.94 -3.65 -13.44
CA TRP A 144 -7.68 -4.79 -12.92
C TRP A 144 -9.05 -4.88 -13.60
N SER A 145 -9.56 -6.10 -13.72
CA SER A 145 -10.91 -6.40 -14.20
C SER A 145 -11.96 -6.27 -13.09
N SER A 146 -13.24 -6.37 -13.44
CA SER A 146 -14.34 -6.38 -12.46
C SER A 146 -14.36 -7.63 -11.57
N ASP A 147 -13.65 -8.69 -11.96
CA ASP A 147 -13.58 -9.95 -11.21
C ASP A 147 -12.41 -9.96 -10.22
N ASP A 148 -11.48 -9.00 -10.32
CA ASP A 148 -10.31 -8.90 -9.45
C ASP A 148 -10.68 -8.30 -8.10
N GLN A 149 -10.22 -8.94 -7.03
CA GLN A 149 -10.46 -8.49 -5.66
C GLN A 149 -9.19 -7.88 -5.08
N ILE A 150 -9.23 -6.57 -4.83
CA ILE A 150 -8.10 -5.79 -4.35
C ILE A 150 -8.22 -5.55 -2.84
N VAL A 151 -7.13 -5.75 -2.10
CA VAL A 151 -7.07 -5.44 -0.67
C VAL A 151 -6.32 -4.14 -0.46
N PHE A 152 -7.01 -3.10 0.01
CA PHE A 152 -6.39 -1.84 0.39
C PHE A 152 -6.00 -1.84 1.88
N ILE A 153 -4.72 -1.62 2.19
CA ILE A 153 -4.25 -1.50 3.58
C ILE A 153 -4.38 -0.05 4.04
N HIS A 154 -5.47 0.26 4.73
CA HIS A 154 -5.66 1.55 5.37
C HIS A 154 -4.80 1.66 6.65
N THR A 155 -3.67 2.37 6.55
CA THR A 155 -2.67 2.49 7.63
C THR A 155 -2.99 3.55 8.70
N GLY A 156 -4.18 4.15 8.66
CA GLY A 156 -4.59 5.24 9.57
C GLY A 156 -4.23 6.63 9.04
N GLY A 157 -3.77 7.53 9.92
CA GLY A 157 -3.38 8.90 9.57
C GLY A 157 -4.49 9.95 9.75
N THR A 158 -5.73 9.53 10.00
CA THR A 158 -6.93 10.38 10.08
C THR A 158 -6.79 11.65 10.93
N PRO A 159 -6.09 11.68 12.08
CA PRO A 159 -5.89 12.93 12.82
C PRO A 159 -5.22 14.06 12.02
N ALA A 160 -4.48 13.74 10.96
CA ALA A 160 -3.87 14.73 10.08
C ALA A 160 -4.92 15.59 9.34
N LEU A 161 -6.15 15.09 9.11
CA LEU A 161 -7.22 15.87 8.47
C LEU A 161 -7.48 17.22 9.17
N PHE A 162 -7.33 17.27 10.50
CA PHE A 162 -7.55 18.51 11.25
C PHE A 162 -6.49 19.58 11.00
N ALA A 163 -5.36 19.22 10.38
CA ALA A 163 -4.31 20.14 9.97
C ALA A 163 -4.49 20.72 8.56
N TYR A 164 -5.50 20.25 7.80
CA TYR A 164 -5.79 20.69 6.42
C TYR A 164 -7.23 21.22 6.34
N PRO A 165 -7.53 22.40 6.92
CA PRO A 165 -8.88 22.96 6.96
C PRO A 165 -9.47 23.29 5.58
N GLU A 166 -8.63 23.40 4.55
CA GLU A 166 -9.01 23.64 3.15
C GLU A 166 -9.65 22.41 2.47
N LEU A 167 -9.56 21.23 3.08
CA LEU A 167 -10.19 19.99 2.59
C LEU A 167 -11.56 19.72 3.23
N ARG A 168 -12.18 20.75 3.81
CA ARG A 168 -13.52 20.70 4.42
C ARG A 168 -14.62 21.09 3.46
#